data_AF-A0A524Q7V9-F1
#
_entry.id   AF-A0A524Q7V9-F1
#
_cell.length_a   1.000
_cell.length_b   1.000
_cell.length_c   1.000
_cell.angle_alpha   90.00
_cell.angle_beta   90.00
_cell.angle_gamma   90.00
#
_symmetry.space_group_name_H-M   'P 1'
#
loop_
_entity.id
_entity.type
_entity.pdbx_description
1 polymer ?
#
loop_
_entity_poly.entity_id
_entity_poly.type
_entity_poly.pdbx_seq_one_letter_code
_entity_poly.pdbx_strand_id
1 'polypeptide(L)'
;MKNFITGFFIGGILGLVGGFAAGIFVFPHLFPPPPVNEVVDTRTSSEIVASGSFIHANPSDPVHYGKGRVIVYAKLLHLEADFEVGPGPKFHVYLVPESDITPATRVQDSMFVDLGRLKAFSGGQNYPIPDGVDLRTYKSVVIWCEQFNVLISPAVLKIAG
;
A
#
# COMPACT_ATOMS: atom_id res chain seq x y z
N MET A 1 -38.26 9.98 34.99
CA MET A 1 -36.95 10.66 35.02
C MET A 1 -35.77 9.69 34.90
N LYS A 2 -35.68 8.63 35.72
CA LYS A 2 -34.58 7.64 35.65
C LYS A 2 -34.36 7.04 34.25
N ASN A 3 -35.42 6.60 33.57
CA ASN A 3 -35.32 5.99 32.23
C ASN A 3 -34.86 6.98 31.13
N PHE A 4 -35.20 8.27 31.27
CA PHE A 4 -34.77 9.32 30.35
C PHE A 4 -33.27 9.61 30.51
N ILE A 5 -32.81 9.70 31.75
CA ILE A 5 -31.39 9.90 32.07
C ILE A 5 -30.57 8.72 31.54
N THR A 6 -31.03 7.48 31.77
CA THR A 6 -30.38 6.28 31.22
C THR A 6 -30.31 6.32 29.69
N GLY A 7 -31.41 6.67 29.01
CA GLY A 7 -31.43 6.79 27.55
C GLY A 7 -30.47 7.85 27.00
N PHE A 8 -30.40 9.01 27.64
CA PHE A 8 -29.47 10.09 27.27
C PHE A 8 -28.01 9.65 27.38
N PHE A 9 -27.62 8.99 28.48
CA PHE A 9 -26.25 8.51 28.65
C PHE A 9 -25.90 7.38 27.68
N ILE A 10 -26.81 6.44 27.44
CA ILE A 10 -26.59 5.37 26.44
C ILE A 10 -26.42 5.98 25.05
N GLY A 11 -27.33 6.90 24.65
CA GLY A 11 -27.25 7.57 23.36
C GLY A 11 -25.98 8.41 23.21
N GLY A 12 -25.58 9.15 24.25
CA GLY A 12 -24.35 9.93 24.27
C GLY A 12 -23.09 9.07 24.13
N ILE A 13 -23.02 7.95 24.83
CA ILE A 13 -21.88 7.02 24.73
C ILE A 13 -21.84 6.39 23.33
N LEU A 14 -22.96 5.90 22.82
CA LEU A 14 -23.01 5.30 21.48
C LEU A 14 -22.66 6.33 20.39
N GLY A 15 -23.14 7.56 20.51
CA GLY A 15 -22.80 8.65 19.60
C GLY A 15 -21.32 9.02 19.63
N LEU A 16 -20.71 9.12 20.82
CA LEU A 16 -19.29 9.40 20.97
C LEU A 16 -18.43 8.26 20.42
N VAL A 17 -18.72 7.01 20.75
CA VAL A 17 -17.97 5.84 20.27
C VAL A 17 -18.09 5.70 18.76
N GLY A 18 -19.31 5.80 18.22
CA GLY A 18 -19.56 5.72 16.79
C GLY A 18 -18.90 6.87 16.01
N GLY A 19 -19.04 8.09 16.52
CA GLY A 19 -18.42 9.27 15.93
C GLY A 19 -16.89 9.22 15.94
N PHE A 20 -16.29 8.75 17.04
CA PHE A 20 -14.85 8.57 17.13
C PHE A 20 -14.33 7.48 16.18
N ALA A 21 -15.02 6.34 16.11
CA ALA A 21 -14.67 5.26 15.19
C ALA A 21 -14.74 5.73 13.73
N ALA A 22 -15.84 6.38 13.33
CA ALA A 22 -15.97 6.96 11.99
C ALA A 22 -14.87 8.01 11.72
N GLY A 23 -14.59 8.86 12.72
CA GLY A 23 -13.53 9.85 12.66
C GLY A 23 -12.16 9.24 12.33
N ILE A 24 -11.78 8.12 12.95
CA ILE A 24 -10.50 7.45 12.68
C ILE A 24 -10.36 7.02 11.21
N PHE A 25 -11.43 6.53 10.58
CA PHE A 25 -11.37 6.09 9.18
C PHE A 25 -11.43 7.26 8.18
N VAL A 26 -12.13 8.34 8.52
CA VAL A 26 -12.23 9.53 7.67
C VAL A 26 -11.01 10.44 7.81
N PHE A 27 -10.36 10.46 8.98
CA PHE A 27 -9.26 11.37 9.29
C PHE A 27 -8.10 11.32 8.27
N PRO A 28 -7.58 10.15 7.86
CA PRO A 28 -6.50 10.08 6.86
C PRO A 28 -6.87 10.66 5.49
N HIS A 29 -8.16 10.75 5.17
CA HIS A 29 -8.64 11.34 3.92
C HIS A 29 -8.72 12.88 4.02
N LEU A 30 -9.02 13.41 5.20
CA LEU A 30 -9.07 14.86 5.45
C LEU A 30 -7.68 15.45 5.72
N PHE A 31 -6.84 14.69 6.41
CA PHE A 31 -5.50 15.08 6.85
C PHE A 31 -4.51 13.96 6.52
N PRO A 32 -4.18 13.77 5.23
CA PRO A 32 -3.21 12.77 4.84
C PRO A 32 -1.83 13.09 5.45
N PRO A 33 -1.03 12.07 5.80
CA PRO A 33 0.36 12.27 6.18
C PRO A 33 1.13 12.95 5.03
N PRO A 34 2.21 13.69 5.33
CA PRO A 34 3.03 14.30 4.30
C PRO A 34 3.61 13.22 3.37
N PRO A 35 3.76 13.51 2.06
CA PRO A 35 4.39 12.58 1.13
C PRO A 35 5.85 12.38 1.52
N VAL A 36 6.36 11.19 1.23
CA VAL A 36 7.80 10.92 1.30
C VAL A 36 8.41 11.31 -0.04
N ASN A 37 9.59 11.91 -0.01
CA ASN A 37 10.30 12.39 -1.21
C ASN A 37 11.73 11.88 -1.20
N GLU A 38 11.88 10.58 -0.95
CA GLU A 38 13.18 9.92 -1.06
C GLU A 38 13.56 9.86 -2.53
N VAL A 39 14.83 10.14 -2.80
CA VAL A 39 15.44 9.97 -4.11
C VAL A 39 16.35 8.75 -4.09
N VAL A 40 16.59 8.17 -5.25
CA VAL A 40 17.58 7.10 -5.40
C VAL A 40 18.97 7.73 -5.47
N ASP A 41 19.91 7.28 -4.63
CA ASP A 41 21.30 7.69 -4.74
C ASP A 41 21.94 7.01 -5.95
N THR A 42 22.12 7.76 -7.03
CA THR A 42 22.65 7.29 -8.31
C THR A 42 24.09 6.78 -8.25
N ARG A 43 24.82 7.06 -7.16
CA ARG A 43 26.19 6.54 -6.95
C ARG A 43 26.21 5.13 -6.38
N THR A 44 25.12 4.74 -5.73
CA THR A 44 24.98 3.45 -5.02
C THR A 44 23.95 2.56 -5.71
N SER A 45 23.06 3.14 -6.52
CA SER A 45 22.01 2.41 -7.20
C SER A 45 22.54 1.65 -8.42
N SER A 46 22.32 0.35 -8.38
CA SER A 46 22.66 -0.63 -9.40
C SER A 46 21.95 -0.37 -10.74
N GLU A 47 22.21 -1.24 -11.72
CA GLU A 47 21.43 -1.37 -12.94
C GLU A 47 19.93 -1.55 -12.62
N ILE A 48 19.08 -0.94 -13.44
CA ILE A 48 17.63 -1.17 -13.37
C ILE A 48 17.39 -2.60 -13.82
N VAL A 49 16.74 -3.40 -12.97
CA VAL A 49 16.40 -4.80 -13.25
C VAL A 49 15.00 -4.90 -13.85
N ALA A 50 14.07 -4.09 -13.35
CA ALA A 50 12.70 -4.06 -13.84
C ALA A 50 12.00 -2.74 -13.55
N SER A 51 10.85 -2.53 -14.18
CA SER A 51 9.96 -1.41 -13.89
C SER A 51 8.50 -1.79 -14.07
N GLY A 52 7.60 -1.04 -13.46
CA GLY A 52 6.15 -1.25 -13.57
C GLY A 52 5.36 0.01 -13.28
N SER A 53 4.04 -0.10 -13.48
CA SER A 53 3.08 0.94 -13.13
C SER A 53 1.97 0.33 -12.29
N PHE A 54 1.67 0.98 -11.16
CA PHE A 54 0.52 0.64 -10.34
C PHE A 54 -0.77 0.97 -11.06
N ILE A 55 -1.77 0.10 -10.89
CA ILE A 55 -3.09 0.27 -11.46
C ILE A 55 -4.19 0.24 -10.40
N HIS A 56 -5.30 0.90 -10.70
CA HIS A 56 -6.53 0.73 -9.94
C HIS A 56 -7.23 -0.57 -10.37
N ALA A 57 -7.01 -1.65 -9.60
CA ALA A 57 -7.43 -3.00 -9.98
C ALA A 57 -8.96 -3.19 -10.01
N ASN A 58 -9.72 -2.37 -9.26
CA ASN A 58 -11.17 -2.38 -9.28
C ASN A 58 -11.72 -0.94 -9.40
N PRO A 59 -11.97 -0.44 -10.62
CA PRO A 59 -12.47 0.93 -10.83
C PRO A 59 -13.78 1.28 -10.10
N SER A 60 -14.55 0.28 -9.66
CA SER A 60 -15.78 0.47 -8.89
C SER A 60 -15.54 0.68 -7.39
N ASP A 61 -14.31 0.49 -6.91
CA ASP A 61 -13.91 0.69 -5.51
C ASP A 61 -13.29 2.08 -5.33
N PRO A 62 -13.97 3.06 -4.71
CA PRO A 62 -13.42 4.40 -4.56
C PRO A 62 -12.35 4.52 -3.45
N VAL A 63 -12.14 3.45 -2.66
CA VAL A 63 -11.28 3.46 -1.47
C VAL A 63 -9.94 2.77 -1.76
N HIS A 64 -9.95 1.61 -2.41
CA HIS A 64 -8.76 0.81 -2.68
C HIS A 64 -8.21 1.05 -4.10
N TYR A 65 -7.54 2.19 -4.25
CA TYR A 65 -6.89 2.57 -5.50
C TYR A 65 -5.38 2.73 -5.35
N GLY A 66 -4.68 2.72 -6.48
CA GLY A 66 -3.28 3.08 -6.57
C GLY A 66 -2.86 3.45 -7.99
N LYS A 67 -1.77 4.22 -8.09
CA LYS A 67 -1.15 4.67 -9.34
C LYS A 67 0.31 5.04 -9.10
N GLY A 68 0.99 5.39 -10.19
CA GLY A 68 2.40 5.81 -10.20
C GLY A 68 3.33 4.68 -10.60
N ARG A 69 4.61 5.00 -10.72
CA ARG A 69 5.62 4.09 -11.25
C ARG A 69 6.47 3.46 -10.15
N VAL A 70 6.99 2.28 -10.46
CA VAL A 70 7.96 1.57 -9.62
C VAL A 70 9.16 1.15 -10.45
N ILE A 71 10.34 1.35 -9.90
CA ILE A 71 11.62 0.92 -10.47
C ILE A 71 12.27 -0.06 -9.50
N VAL A 72 12.73 -1.18 -10.03
CA VAL A 72 13.43 -2.22 -9.27
C VAL A 72 14.89 -2.23 -9.71
N TYR A 73 15.78 -1.99 -8.78
CA TYR A 73 17.22 -2.17 -8.89
C TYR A 73 17.64 -3.47 -8.20
N ALA A 74 18.89 -3.88 -8.36
CA ALA A 74 19.37 -5.15 -7.77
C ALA A 74 19.18 -5.29 -6.25
N LYS A 75 19.25 -4.18 -5.50
CA LYS A 75 19.15 -4.18 -4.01
C LYS A 75 18.12 -3.21 -3.47
N LEU A 76 17.31 -2.61 -4.34
CA LEU A 76 16.41 -1.52 -3.98
C LEU A 76 15.18 -1.53 -4.86
N LEU A 77 14.01 -1.39 -4.25
CA LEU A 77 12.78 -1.02 -4.94
C LEU A 77 12.49 0.45 -4.65
N HIS A 78 12.25 1.23 -5.71
CA HIS A 78 11.90 2.63 -5.62
C HIS A 78 10.49 2.86 -6.18
N LEU A 79 9.58 3.35 -5.34
CA LEU A 79 8.34 3.97 -5.79
C LEU A 79 8.68 5.39 -6.24
N GLU A 80 8.28 5.80 -7.44
CA GLU A 80 8.60 7.13 -7.96
C GLU A 80 7.73 8.23 -7.34
N ALA A 81 8.08 9.50 -7.61
CA ALA A 81 7.40 10.66 -7.06
C ALA A 81 5.89 10.76 -7.41
N ASP A 82 5.45 10.09 -8.47
CA ASP A 82 4.05 10.01 -8.90
C ASP A 82 3.25 8.90 -8.21
N PHE A 83 3.86 8.15 -7.28
CA PHE A 83 3.18 7.14 -6.49
C PHE A 83 2.09 7.73 -5.60
N GLU A 84 0.92 7.10 -5.61
CA GLU A 84 -0.21 7.44 -4.75
C GLU A 84 -1.14 6.23 -4.58
N VAL A 85 -1.63 6.02 -3.35
CA VAL A 85 -2.65 5.02 -3.01
C VAL A 85 -3.69 5.60 -2.04
N GLY A 86 -4.90 5.01 -2.04
CA GLY A 86 -5.91 5.33 -1.03
C GLY A 86 -5.42 5.00 0.38
N PRO A 87 -5.76 5.77 1.43
CA PRO A 87 -5.18 5.56 2.76
C PRO A 87 -5.71 4.28 3.41
N GLY A 88 -4.89 3.67 4.27
CA GLY A 88 -5.30 2.49 5.03
C GLY A 88 -4.38 2.17 6.23
N PRO A 89 -4.79 1.22 7.08
CA PRO A 89 -4.20 1.08 8.42
C PRO A 89 -2.81 0.43 8.42
N LYS A 90 -2.57 -0.57 7.55
CA LYS A 90 -1.35 -1.40 7.59
C LYS A 90 -0.95 -1.87 6.20
N PHE A 91 -0.44 -0.94 5.39
CA PHE A 91 0.00 -1.23 4.03
C PHE A 91 1.46 -1.66 4.00
N HIS A 92 1.76 -2.61 3.14
CA HIS A 92 3.11 -3.14 2.92
C HIS A 92 3.41 -3.22 1.41
N VAL A 93 4.70 -3.22 1.08
CA VAL A 93 5.19 -3.39 -0.30
C VAL A 93 5.71 -4.80 -0.47
N TYR A 94 5.02 -5.61 -1.27
CA TYR A 94 5.41 -7.01 -1.49
C TYR A 94 5.90 -7.23 -2.92
N LEU A 95 6.92 -8.08 -3.07
CA LEU A 95 7.23 -8.74 -4.33
C LEU A 95 6.47 -10.06 -4.40
N VAL A 96 5.80 -10.32 -5.54
CA VAL A 96 4.99 -11.54 -5.76
C VAL A 96 5.33 -12.22 -7.10
N PRO A 97 5.37 -13.57 -7.17
CA PRO A 97 5.65 -14.33 -8.40
C PRO A 97 4.56 -14.23 -9.47
N GLU A 98 3.33 -13.92 -9.08
CA GLU A 98 2.20 -13.86 -10.00
C GLU A 98 2.24 -12.56 -10.83
N SER A 99 1.99 -12.68 -12.13
CA SER A 99 1.88 -11.54 -13.07
C SER A 99 0.45 -11.08 -13.30
N ASP A 100 -0.54 -11.92 -13.01
CA ASP A 100 -1.97 -11.62 -13.17
C ASP A 100 -2.60 -11.47 -11.79
N ILE A 101 -2.41 -10.28 -11.20
CA ILE A 101 -2.94 -9.95 -9.88
C ILE A 101 -4.29 -9.25 -10.05
N THR A 102 -5.33 -9.85 -9.48
CA THR A 102 -6.68 -9.31 -9.45
C THR A 102 -7.11 -9.03 -8.01
N PRO A 103 -8.20 -8.28 -7.77
CA PRO A 103 -8.74 -8.11 -6.42
C PRO A 103 -9.10 -9.43 -5.70
N ALA A 104 -9.34 -10.51 -6.45
CA ALA A 104 -9.60 -11.84 -5.89
C ALA A 104 -8.33 -12.61 -5.54
N THR A 105 -7.15 -12.14 -5.95
CA THR A 105 -5.88 -12.80 -5.67
C THR A 105 -5.56 -12.73 -4.17
N ARG A 106 -5.30 -13.90 -3.58
CA ARG A 106 -4.98 -14.04 -2.16
C ARG A 106 -3.48 -14.12 -1.97
N VAL A 107 -2.80 -12.97 -1.97
CA VAL A 107 -1.33 -12.88 -1.90
C VAL A 107 -0.76 -13.54 -0.63
N GLN A 108 -1.47 -13.50 0.49
CA GLN A 108 -1.01 -14.17 1.71
C GLN A 108 -0.95 -15.70 1.61
N ASP A 109 -1.66 -16.29 0.64
CA ASP A 109 -1.66 -17.73 0.41
C ASP A 109 -0.61 -18.14 -0.65
N SER A 110 0.10 -17.17 -1.26
CA SER A 110 1.18 -17.40 -2.21
C SER A 110 2.55 -17.05 -1.63
N MET A 111 3.62 -17.35 -2.36
CA MET A 111 4.96 -16.93 -1.98
C MET A 111 5.08 -15.41 -2.19
N PHE A 112 5.60 -14.68 -1.21
CA PHE A 112 5.89 -13.25 -1.34
C PHE A 112 7.15 -12.86 -0.55
N VAL A 113 7.75 -11.72 -0.90
CA VAL A 113 8.77 -11.06 -0.07
C VAL A 113 8.19 -9.76 0.43
N ASP A 114 8.11 -9.62 1.76
CA ASP A 114 7.73 -8.36 2.41
C ASP A 114 8.94 -7.43 2.48
N LEU A 115 8.89 -6.31 1.73
CA LEU A 115 9.93 -5.28 1.76
C LEU A 115 9.70 -4.24 2.89
N GLY A 116 8.60 -4.38 3.62
CA GLY A 116 8.25 -3.58 4.78
C GLY A 116 6.99 -2.74 4.59
N ARG A 117 6.64 -2.05 5.68
CA ARG A 117 5.48 -1.17 5.75
C ARG A 117 5.64 0.02 4.80
N LEU A 118 4.56 0.36 4.09
CA LEU A 118 4.47 1.57 3.26
C LEU A 118 4.67 2.80 4.15
N LYS A 119 5.64 3.66 3.82
CA LYS A 119 6.03 4.80 4.66
C LYS A 119 5.02 5.95 4.58
N ALA A 120 4.51 6.23 3.38
CA ALA A 120 3.45 7.20 3.12
C ALA A 120 2.57 6.77 1.95
N PHE A 121 1.34 7.29 1.90
CA PHE A 121 0.39 6.99 0.84
C PHE A 121 0.75 7.64 -0.50
N SER A 122 1.71 8.57 -0.52
CA SER A 122 2.17 9.22 -1.74
C SER A 122 3.64 9.63 -1.71
N GLY A 123 4.19 9.83 -2.90
CA GLY A 123 5.54 10.30 -3.14
C GLY A 123 6.61 9.21 -3.20
N GLY A 124 7.83 9.64 -3.54
CA GLY A 124 8.98 8.78 -3.84
C GLY A 124 9.54 8.08 -2.61
N GLN A 125 9.68 6.75 -2.65
CA GLN A 125 9.98 5.92 -1.48
C GLN A 125 10.87 4.72 -1.82
N ASN A 126 11.87 4.48 -0.99
CA ASN A 126 12.90 3.46 -1.15
C ASN A 126 12.70 2.28 -0.19
N TYR A 127 12.75 1.05 -0.73
CA TYR A 127 12.61 -0.20 0.00
C TYR A 127 13.81 -1.11 -0.29
N PRO A 128 14.66 -1.42 0.71
CA PRO A 128 15.77 -2.35 0.52
C PRO A 128 15.27 -3.74 0.14
N ILE A 129 15.92 -4.36 -0.84
CA ILE A 129 15.66 -5.74 -1.22
C ILE A 129 16.65 -6.63 -0.46
N PRO A 130 16.18 -7.63 0.32
CA PRO A 130 17.07 -8.54 1.04
C PRO A 130 18.06 -9.26 0.10
N ASP A 131 19.28 -9.49 0.59
CA ASP A 131 20.27 -10.26 -0.14
C ASP A 131 19.76 -11.70 -0.40
N GLY A 132 20.04 -12.23 -1.60
CA GLY A 132 19.64 -13.59 -2.00
C GLY A 132 18.25 -13.70 -2.63
N VAL A 133 17.47 -12.62 -2.69
CA VAL A 133 16.21 -12.58 -3.45
C VAL A 133 16.50 -12.64 -4.96
N ASP A 134 16.05 -13.71 -5.62
CA ASP A 134 16.09 -13.79 -7.09
C ASP A 134 14.94 -13.00 -7.70
N LEU A 135 15.24 -11.77 -8.14
CA LEU A 135 14.27 -10.86 -8.74
C LEU A 135 13.62 -11.39 -10.02
N ARG A 136 14.20 -12.39 -10.69
CA ARG A 136 13.58 -13.03 -11.86
C ARG A 136 12.37 -13.88 -11.49
N THR A 137 12.27 -14.31 -10.23
CA THR A 137 11.14 -15.09 -9.72
C THR A 137 9.89 -14.24 -9.51
N TYR A 138 10.05 -12.94 -9.22
CA TYR A 138 8.95 -12.05 -8.86
C TYR A 138 8.50 -11.20 -10.05
N LYS A 139 7.24 -11.35 -10.44
CA LYS A 139 6.68 -10.73 -11.65
C LYS A 139 5.86 -9.48 -11.38
N SER A 140 5.49 -9.23 -10.11
CA SER A 140 4.76 -8.03 -9.74
C SER A 140 5.22 -7.47 -8.40
N VAL A 141 4.96 -6.18 -8.23
CA VAL A 141 4.97 -5.50 -6.93
C VAL A 141 3.51 -5.25 -6.55
N VAL A 142 3.15 -5.48 -5.30
CA VAL A 142 1.81 -5.15 -4.80
C VAL A 142 1.89 -4.28 -3.56
N ILE A 143 1.00 -3.30 -3.49
CA ILE A 143 0.65 -2.65 -2.24
C ILE A 143 -0.45 -3.50 -1.59
N TRP A 144 -0.14 -4.07 -0.45
CA TRP A 144 -1.01 -5.00 0.26
C TRP A 144 -1.47 -4.42 1.59
N CYS A 145 -2.75 -4.50 1.90
CA CYS A 145 -3.24 -4.21 3.25
C CYS A 145 -3.21 -5.49 4.08
N GLU A 146 -2.18 -5.65 4.89
CA GLU A 146 -1.98 -6.83 5.73
C GLU A 146 -3.12 -7.01 6.74
N GLN A 147 -3.61 -5.91 7.33
CA GLN A 147 -4.66 -5.92 8.35
C GLN A 147 -5.99 -6.51 7.84
N PHE A 148 -6.32 -6.27 6.58
CA PHE A 148 -7.59 -6.70 6.00
C PHE A 148 -7.45 -7.79 4.94
N ASN A 149 -6.23 -8.22 4.62
CA ASN A 149 -5.96 -9.24 3.61
C ASN A 149 -6.56 -8.85 2.25
N VAL A 150 -6.36 -7.59 1.83
CA VAL A 150 -6.88 -7.05 0.56
C VAL A 150 -5.78 -6.41 -0.29
N LEU A 151 -5.92 -6.57 -1.60
CA LEU A 151 -5.11 -5.90 -2.60
C LEU A 151 -5.47 -4.42 -2.66
N ILE A 152 -4.48 -3.53 -2.60
CA ILE A 152 -4.66 -2.10 -2.84
C ILE A 152 -4.33 -1.75 -4.28
N SER A 153 -3.14 -2.13 -4.74
CA SER A 153 -2.74 -1.89 -6.11
C SER A 153 -1.60 -2.81 -6.53
N PRO A 154 -1.71 -3.50 -7.68
CA PRO A 154 -0.62 -4.23 -8.27
C PRO A 154 0.11 -3.40 -9.33
N ALA A 155 1.39 -3.69 -9.53
CA ALA A 155 2.21 -3.25 -10.64
C ALA A 155 2.92 -4.47 -11.25
N VAL A 156 2.56 -4.82 -12.48
CA VAL A 156 3.26 -5.88 -13.23
C VAL A 156 4.63 -5.36 -13.66
N LEU A 157 5.67 -6.14 -13.38
CA LEU A 157 7.04 -5.81 -13.69
C LEU A 157 7.42 -6.23 -15.11
N LYS A 158 8.09 -5.32 -15.81
CA LYS A 158 8.77 -5.55 -17.09
C LYS A 158 10.27 -5.50 -16.83
N ILE A 159 10.94 -6.61 -17.13
CA ILE A 159 12.39 -6.72 -17.01
C ILE A 159 13.06 -5.71 -17.94
N ALA A 160 14.07 -5.00 -17.44
CA ALA A 160 14.92 -4.17 -18.27
C ALA A 160 15.77 -5.06 -19.17
N GLY A 161 15.78 -4.76 -20.47
CA GLY A 161 16.52 -5.51 -21.48
C GLY A 161 17.99 -5.14 -21.56
#